data_AF-A0A011VZ74-F1
#
_entry.id   AF-A0A011VZ74-F1
#
_cell.length_a   1.000
_cell.length_b   1.000
_cell.length_c   1.000
_cell.angle_alpha   90.00
_cell.angle_beta   90.00
_cell.angle_gamma   90.00
#
_symmetry.space_group_name_H-M   'P 1'
#
loop_
_entity.id
_entity.type
_entity.pdbx_description
1 polymer ?
#
loop_
_entity_poly.entity_id
_entity_poly.type
_entity_poly.pdbx_seq_one_letter_code
_entity_poly.pdbx_strand_id
1 'polypeptide(L)'
;MKMKKSIFAGLCSAALAASMIPVSAEGSETIFFEAVPSNVRILGRTVYNDDSLWLANSVSGVEFTVTGSQVTFDLSVSGDPTRIGIYLNGQLYQRGLISSKKGSVTVPLADGENTVKLLKLSESMQSELGIDSIETDKGASIKPTKTKERKLEFIGDSITCGYGIDLPLKDPETGKNNTFSTVSEDASKTYAYQIAEMFDADANFFSMSGCGIWCNYGGNRDHTMEKYYTKSSLNTWNSISSSGYTLIQSFDWDFSQYQPDCIVINLGTNDWSYFGSHIEETDKFEESYIDFLNMVRENNPDAKIICTLGMMGADLYGNIENAVDFYKTETGDEEVYTLELNPIDRDSEGYGVDYHPMAATNTRVAAEELGPFIAEVMDWKLGPMPDDGTLTHTPDDLVVGEYHEQPEDDNNSAEESIEESSSDSSQTSSGSESASSESSNSSNKAGSTINPNNSNQNPTTGLAGGMAMIALMGGAVIISKRKK
;
A
#
# COMPACT_ATOMS: atom_id res chain seq x y z
N MET A 1 6.86 -25.57 87.80
CA MET A 1 5.69 -26.13 88.52
C MET A 1 4.46 -25.37 88.04
N LYS A 2 3.81 -25.76 86.93
CA LYS A 2 2.78 -26.80 86.83
C LYS A 2 2.90 -27.62 85.53
N MET A 3 2.73 -28.93 85.72
CA MET A 3 2.43 -30.02 84.77
C MET A 3 1.18 -29.73 83.91
N LYS A 4 0.76 -30.45 82.87
CA LYS A 4 1.21 -31.56 81.98
C LYS A 4 0.02 -31.68 80.99
N LYS A 5 0.26 -32.06 79.73
CA LYS A 5 -0.44 -33.19 79.10
C LYS A 5 0.27 -33.57 77.80
N SER A 6 0.90 -34.73 77.88
CA SER A 6 1.46 -35.55 76.80
C SER A 6 0.35 -36.07 75.86
N ILE A 7 0.70 -36.44 74.61
CA ILE A 7 0.69 -37.83 74.11
C ILE A 7 1.17 -37.91 72.64
N PHE A 8 2.17 -38.78 72.46
CA PHE A 8 2.63 -39.62 71.34
C PHE A 8 2.33 -39.36 69.85
N ALA A 9 3.45 -39.26 69.12
CA ALA A 9 3.91 -39.86 67.86
C ALA A 9 3.00 -40.75 67.00
N GLY A 10 3.13 -40.56 65.68
CA GLY A 10 2.86 -41.54 64.63
C GLY A 10 3.22 -41.00 63.24
N LEU A 11 4.27 -41.54 62.61
CA LEU A 11 4.58 -41.37 61.19
C LEU A 11 3.45 -41.93 60.31
N CYS A 12 3.11 -41.25 59.23
CA CYS A 12 2.59 -41.89 58.01
C CYS A 12 2.96 -41.05 56.78
N SER A 13 4.01 -41.50 56.08
CA SER A 13 4.28 -41.15 54.69
C SER A 13 3.28 -41.86 53.79
N ALA A 14 2.64 -41.13 52.89
CA ALA A 14 2.01 -41.70 51.70
C ALA A 14 2.22 -40.72 50.54
N ALA A 15 3.24 -41.00 49.73
CA ALA A 15 3.41 -40.41 48.41
C ALA A 15 2.36 -41.04 47.49
N LEU A 16 1.43 -40.25 46.96
CA LEU A 16 0.65 -40.66 45.80
C LEU A 16 1.56 -40.55 44.57
N ALA A 17 2.00 -41.70 44.07
CA ALA A 17 2.52 -41.81 42.71
C ALA A 17 1.35 -41.64 41.74
N ALA A 18 1.23 -40.45 41.15
CA ALA A 18 0.43 -40.27 39.95
C ALA A 18 1.15 -40.98 38.80
N SER A 19 0.59 -42.10 38.36
CA SER A 19 1.01 -42.78 37.13
C SER A 19 0.76 -41.84 35.96
N MET A 20 1.81 -41.18 35.47
CA MET A 20 1.82 -40.59 34.14
C MET A 20 1.72 -41.74 33.14
N ILE A 21 0.55 -41.89 32.52
CA ILE A 21 0.44 -42.62 31.27
C ILE A 21 1.14 -41.73 30.24
N PRO A 22 2.23 -42.18 29.59
CA PRO A 22 2.75 -41.47 28.45
C PRO A 22 1.68 -41.60 27.35
N VAL A 23 0.95 -40.50 27.10
CA VAL A 23 0.32 -40.32 25.79
C VAL A 23 1.49 -40.26 24.83
N SER A 24 1.70 -41.35 24.10
CA SER A 24 2.56 -41.35 22.93
C SER A 24 1.97 -40.29 22.00
N ALA A 25 2.63 -39.14 21.87
CA ALA A 25 2.46 -38.31 20.71
C ALA A 25 2.91 -39.18 19.53
N GLU A 26 1.96 -39.83 18.86
CA GLU A 26 2.16 -40.15 17.45
C GLU A 26 2.54 -38.81 16.82
N GLY A 27 3.79 -38.68 16.36
CA GLY A 27 4.21 -37.49 15.64
C GLY A 27 3.24 -37.34 14.49
N SER A 28 2.45 -36.27 14.49
CA SER A 28 1.53 -36.00 13.38
C SER A 28 2.41 -35.86 12.14
N GLU A 29 2.37 -36.86 11.27
CA GLU A 29 3.04 -36.75 9.99
C GLU A 29 2.36 -35.60 9.23
N THR A 30 3.13 -34.65 8.73
CA THR A 30 2.64 -33.51 7.95
C THR A 30 2.83 -33.75 6.45
N ILE A 31 2.08 -33.01 5.64
CA ILE A 31 2.23 -32.90 4.19
C ILE A 31 2.40 -31.43 3.81
N PHE A 32 3.19 -31.20 2.76
CA PHE A 32 3.56 -29.87 2.26
C PHE A 32 2.89 -29.61 0.92
N PHE A 33 2.42 -28.39 0.73
CA PHE A 33 1.83 -27.89 -0.51
C PHE A 33 2.53 -26.59 -0.90
N GLU A 34 2.83 -26.46 -2.19
CA GLU A 34 3.25 -25.19 -2.79
C GLU A 34 2.02 -24.29 -3.01
N ALA A 35 2.22 -22.97 -2.92
CA ALA A 35 1.20 -21.97 -3.23
C ALA A 35 1.03 -21.78 -4.76
N VAL A 36 0.67 -22.86 -5.46
CA VAL A 36 0.45 -22.91 -6.91
C VAL A 36 -1.04 -22.90 -7.27
N PRO A 37 -1.46 -22.47 -8.49
CA PRO A 37 -2.88 -22.33 -8.86
C PRO A 37 -3.71 -23.61 -8.73
N SER A 38 -3.09 -24.80 -8.76
CA SER A 38 -3.77 -26.08 -8.55
C SER A 38 -4.11 -26.36 -7.08
N ASN A 39 -3.45 -25.68 -6.14
CA ASN A 39 -3.64 -25.84 -4.70
C ASN A 39 -4.38 -24.63 -4.11
N VAL A 40 -4.07 -23.42 -4.55
CA VAL A 40 -4.59 -22.18 -3.97
C VAL A 40 -5.09 -21.22 -5.02
N ARG A 41 -6.10 -20.41 -4.67
CA ARG A 41 -6.51 -19.25 -5.44
C ARG A 41 -5.56 -18.10 -5.09
N ILE A 42 -4.85 -17.59 -6.07
CA ILE A 42 -3.91 -16.48 -5.92
C ILE A 42 -4.68 -15.16 -6.01
N LEU A 43 -4.37 -14.22 -5.12
CA LEU A 43 -5.00 -12.91 -5.01
C LEU A 43 -3.96 -11.82 -5.22
N GLY A 44 -4.29 -10.78 -5.98
CA GLY A 44 -3.37 -9.68 -6.27
C GLY A 44 -2.35 -9.98 -7.37
N ARG A 45 -1.52 -8.99 -7.69
CA ARG A 45 -0.33 -9.17 -8.53
C ARG A 45 0.78 -9.83 -7.71
N THR A 46 1.17 -11.05 -8.10
CA THR A 46 2.15 -11.88 -7.38
C THR A 46 3.19 -12.44 -8.34
N VAL A 47 4.37 -12.76 -7.82
CA VAL A 47 5.47 -13.32 -8.63
C VAL A 47 5.97 -14.61 -8.01
N TYR A 48 6.15 -15.66 -8.82
CA TYR A 48 6.98 -16.80 -8.42
C TYR A 48 8.45 -16.41 -8.58
N ASN A 49 9.17 -16.41 -7.47
CA ASN A 49 10.60 -16.16 -7.47
C ASN A 49 11.29 -17.19 -6.58
N ASP A 50 12.26 -17.89 -7.16
CA ASP A 50 12.78 -19.15 -6.64
C ASP A 50 11.63 -20.16 -6.38
N ASP A 51 11.56 -20.75 -5.19
CA ASP A 51 10.57 -21.76 -4.81
C ASP A 51 9.37 -21.16 -4.04
N SER A 52 9.26 -19.83 -3.95
CA SER A 52 8.23 -19.14 -3.16
C SER A 52 7.28 -18.28 -4.01
N LEU A 53 6.03 -18.16 -3.57
CA LEU A 53 5.08 -17.18 -4.11
C LEU A 53 5.25 -15.86 -3.37
N TRP A 54 5.68 -14.81 -4.06
CA TRP A 54 5.98 -13.51 -3.48
C TRP A 54 4.85 -12.48 -3.68
N LEU A 55 4.55 -11.79 -2.59
CA LEU A 55 3.48 -10.81 -2.41
C LEU A 55 4.10 -9.44 -2.10
N ALA A 56 3.86 -8.44 -2.94
CA ALA A 56 4.30 -7.05 -2.68
C ALA A 56 3.12 -6.14 -2.34
N ASN A 57 2.09 -6.11 -3.18
CA ASN A 57 1.04 -5.11 -3.06
C ASN A 57 0.10 -5.43 -1.89
N SER A 58 -0.54 -4.41 -1.33
CA SER A 58 -1.62 -4.58 -0.35
C SER A 58 -2.71 -5.52 -0.89
N VAL A 59 -3.32 -6.30 -0.01
CA VAL A 59 -4.41 -7.25 -0.32
C VAL A 59 -4.01 -8.37 -1.30
N SER A 60 -2.72 -8.52 -1.63
CA SER A 60 -2.23 -9.73 -2.29
C SER A 60 -2.15 -10.90 -1.31
N GLY A 61 -2.31 -12.13 -1.80
CA GLY A 61 -2.47 -13.28 -0.92
C GLY A 61 -2.88 -14.58 -1.59
N VAL A 62 -3.37 -15.51 -0.77
CA VAL A 62 -3.90 -16.80 -1.21
C VAL A 62 -5.18 -17.16 -0.46
N GLU A 63 -6.09 -17.86 -1.13
CA GLU A 63 -7.27 -18.46 -0.51
C GLU A 63 -7.50 -19.89 -0.99
N PHE A 64 -7.85 -20.79 -0.08
CA PHE A 64 -8.11 -22.18 -0.39
C PHE A 64 -9.03 -22.83 0.63
N THR A 65 -9.59 -23.97 0.25
CA THR A 65 -10.25 -24.91 1.16
C THR A 65 -9.25 -25.95 1.64
N VAL A 66 -9.34 -26.33 2.91
CA VAL A 66 -8.46 -27.30 3.55
C VAL A 66 -9.23 -28.19 4.53
N THR A 67 -8.88 -29.47 4.56
CA THR A 67 -9.30 -30.42 5.60
C THR A 67 -8.16 -30.67 6.56
N GLY A 68 -8.45 -30.98 7.82
CA GLY A 68 -7.40 -31.31 8.81
C GLY A 68 -7.71 -30.65 10.14
N SER A 69 -6.75 -30.70 11.04
CA SER A 69 -6.78 -30.10 12.38
C SER A 69 -6.04 -28.76 12.43
N GLN A 70 -5.12 -28.51 11.50
CA GLN A 70 -4.41 -27.24 11.38
C GLN A 70 -3.88 -27.00 9.97
N VAL A 71 -3.56 -25.75 9.67
CA VAL A 71 -2.71 -25.35 8.54
C VAL A 71 -1.59 -24.43 9.04
N THR A 72 -0.37 -24.60 8.54
CA THR A 72 0.77 -23.71 8.83
C THR A 72 1.25 -23.08 7.53
N PHE A 73 1.46 -21.77 7.54
CA PHE A 73 2.16 -21.05 6.49
C PHE A 73 3.61 -20.84 6.90
N ASP A 74 4.56 -21.24 6.06
CA ASP A 74 5.96 -20.84 6.18
C ASP A 74 6.23 -19.64 5.29
N LEU A 75 6.80 -18.61 5.90
CA LEU A 75 6.86 -17.27 5.33
C LEU A 75 8.30 -16.74 5.35
N SER A 76 8.66 -16.02 4.29
CA SER A 76 9.86 -15.21 4.19
C SER A 76 9.49 -13.73 4.08
N VAL A 77 10.24 -12.83 4.71
CA VAL A 77 10.01 -11.38 4.67
C VAL A 77 11.25 -10.65 4.19
N SER A 78 11.06 -9.71 3.27
CA SER A 78 12.05 -8.72 2.90
C SER A 78 11.52 -7.30 3.15
N GLY A 79 12.42 -6.38 3.51
CA GLY A 79 12.05 -5.06 4.01
C GLY A 79 11.66 -5.05 5.49
N ASP A 80 10.77 -4.13 5.83
CA ASP A 80 10.23 -3.93 7.17
C ASP A 80 9.33 -5.10 7.60
N PRO A 81 8.98 -5.19 8.89
CA PRO A 81 7.98 -6.14 9.36
C PRO A 81 6.72 -6.09 8.51
N THR A 82 6.28 -7.24 8.02
CA THR A 82 5.10 -7.31 7.13
C THR A 82 3.84 -7.48 7.95
N ARG A 83 2.83 -6.66 7.73
CA ARG A 83 1.53 -6.86 8.34
C ARG A 83 0.69 -7.81 7.49
N ILE A 84 0.11 -8.82 8.12
CA ILE A 84 -0.76 -9.81 7.46
C ILE A 84 -2.09 -9.96 8.22
N GLY A 85 -3.12 -10.37 7.48
CA GLY A 85 -4.39 -10.82 8.02
C GLY A 85 -4.68 -12.25 7.59
N ILE A 86 -5.12 -13.08 8.54
CA ILE A 86 -5.55 -14.46 8.29
C ILE A 86 -7.05 -14.54 8.58
N TYR A 87 -7.80 -15.05 7.62
CA TYR A 87 -9.23 -15.26 7.73
C TYR A 87 -9.54 -16.75 7.70
N LEU A 88 -10.40 -17.18 8.61
CA LEU A 88 -10.92 -18.54 8.71
C LEU A 88 -12.43 -18.51 8.48
N ASN A 89 -12.89 -19.23 7.47
CA ASN A 89 -14.31 -19.33 7.09
C ASN A 89 -14.97 -17.95 6.87
N GLY A 90 -14.23 -17.03 6.24
CA GLY A 90 -14.70 -15.69 5.91
C GLY A 90 -14.69 -14.70 7.08
N GLN A 91 -14.06 -15.04 8.20
CA GLN A 91 -13.94 -14.17 9.38
C GLN A 91 -12.47 -13.96 9.70
N LEU A 92 -12.09 -12.72 10.06
CA LEU A 92 -10.75 -12.40 10.53
C LEU A 92 -10.45 -13.26 11.77
N TYR A 93 -9.46 -14.12 11.64
CA TYR A 93 -9.01 -15.03 12.67
C TYR A 93 -7.82 -14.46 13.45
N GLN A 94 -6.85 -13.90 12.74
CA GLN A 94 -5.66 -13.31 13.34
C GLN A 94 -5.11 -12.19 12.45
N ARG A 95 -4.55 -11.13 13.06
CA ARG A 95 -3.88 -10.04 12.34
C ARG A 95 -2.64 -9.60 13.10
N GLY A 96 -1.58 -9.26 12.36
CA GLY A 96 -0.43 -8.58 12.93
C GLY A 96 0.83 -8.73 12.11
N LEU A 97 1.99 -8.68 12.78
CA LEU A 97 3.28 -8.55 12.11
C LEU A 97 4.04 -9.88 12.02
N ILE A 98 4.67 -10.07 10.86
CA ILE A 98 5.82 -10.95 10.69
C ILE A 98 7.07 -10.07 10.78
N SER A 99 7.74 -10.10 11.93
CA SER A 99 8.87 -9.22 12.27
C SER A 99 10.24 -9.85 11.98
N SER A 100 10.31 -11.16 11.81
CA SER A 100 11.52 -11.87 11.41
C SER A 100 11.60 -12.11 9.90
N LYS A 101 12.82 -12.24 9.36
CA LYS A 101 13.05 -12.54 7.93
C LYS A 101 12.50 -13.89 7.47
N LYS A 102 12.29 -14.81 8.42
CA LYS A 102 11.52 -16.04 8.24
C LYS A 102 10.59 -16.23 9.44
N GLY A 103 9.40 -16.76 9.21
CA GLY A 103 8.43 -17.04 10.26
C GLY A 103 7.42 -18.09 9.82
N SER A 104 6.69 -18.65 10.77
CA SER A 104 5.58 -19.56 10.47
C SER A 104 4.34 -19.14 11.25
N VAL A 105 3.17 -19.30 10.64
CA VAL A 105 1.87 -19.00 11.28
C VAL A 105 0.97 -20.22 11.19
N THR A 106 0.52 -20.73 12.33
CA THR A 106 -0.35 -21.91 12.42
C THR A 106 -1.77 -21.51 12.79
N VAL A 107 -2.73 -21.99 12.01
CA VAL A 107 -4.16 -21.77 12.19
C VAL A 107 -4.82 -23.12 12.53
N PRO A 108 -5.42 -23.27 13.73
CA PRO A 108 -6.21 -24.45 14.06
C PRO A 108 -7.48 -24.47 13.23
N LEU A 109 -7.89 -25.67 12.80
CA LEU A 109 -9.05 -25.91 11.97
C LEU A 109 -10.13 -26.65 12.76
N ALA A 110 -11.39 -26.33 12.48
CA ALA A 110 -12.52 -27.12 12.96
C ALA A 110 -12.66 -28.42 12.15
N ASP A 111 -13.35 -29.43 12.70
CA ASP A 111 -13.64 -30.67 11.97
C ASP A 111 -14.35 -30.39 10.64
N GLY A 112 -13.84 -30.99 9.55
CA GLY A 112 -14.40 -30.86 8.21
C GLY A 112 -13.53 -30.05 7.27
N GLU A 113 -14.16 -29.46 6.24
CA GLU A 113 -13.52 -28.56 5.28
C GLU A 113 -13.66 -27.12 5.78
N ASN A 114 -12.56 -26.38 5.81
CA ASN A 114 -12.50 -24.97 6.19
C ASN A 114 -11.95 -24.15 5.03
N THR A 115 -12.34 -22.88 4.93
CA THR A 115 -11.72 -21.92 4.01
C THR A 115 -10.70 -21.07 4.77
N VAL A 116 -9.48 -20.97 4.25
CA VAL A 116 -8.41 -20.16 4.82
C VAL A 116 -7.95 -19.14 3.78
N LYS A 117 -7.85 -17.87 4.18
CA LYS A 117 -7.33 -16.75 3.36
C LYS A 117 -6.19 -16.08 4.12
N LEU A 118 -5.02 -15.92 3.49
CA LEU A 118 -3.91 -15.09 3.99
C LEU A 118 -3.79 -13.88 3.07
N LEU A 119 -3.79 -12.68 3.64
CA LEU A 119 -3.58 -11.42 2.94
C LEU A 119 -2.38 -10.67 3.52
N LYS A 120 -1.56 -10.10 2.65
CA LYS A 120 -0.64 -9.02 3.01
C LYS A 120 -1.44 -7.72 3.15
N LEU A 121 -1.30 -7.01 4.27
CA LEU A 121 -2.06 -5.79 4.57
C LEU A 121 -1.23 -4.52 4.38
N SER A 122 0.08 -4.61 4.64
CA SER A 122 1.00 -3.49 4.41
C SER A 122 1.29 -3.28 2.93
N GLU A 123 1.68 -2.07 2.54
CA GLU A 123 1.98 -1.70 1.16
C GLU A 123 3.31 -2.26 0.64
N SER A 124 3.52 -2.12 -0.68
CA SER A 124 4.71 -2.62 -1.36
C SER A 124 5.99 -1.83 -1.06
N MET A 125 5.87 -0.60 -0.55
CA MET A 125 7.02 0.22 -0.15
C MET A 125 7.69 -0.29 1.13
N GLN A 126 6.93 -0.92 2.04
CA GLN A 126 7.46 -1.34 3.33
C GLN A 126 8.17 -2.70 3.22
N SER A 127 7.52 -3.65 2.57
CA SER A 127 7.96 -5.05 2.59
C SER A 127 7.37 -5.93 1.49
N GLU A 128 8.02 -7.08 1.30
CA GLU A 128 7.58 -8.17 0.44
C GLU A 128 7.48 -9.46 1.28
N LEU A 129 6.45 -10.28 1.03
CA LEU A 129 6.19 -11.54 1.74
C LEU A 129 6.25 -12.72 0.77
N GLY A 130 7.16 -13.66 1.00
CA GLY A 130 7.20 -14.95 0.32
C GLY A 130 6.39 -15.98 1.10
N ILE A 131 5.49 -16.70 0.43
CA ILE A 131 4.90 -17.94 0.92
C ILE A 131 5.79 -19.08 0.42
N ASP A 132 6.61 -19.62 1.32
CA ASP A 132 7.57 -20.69 1.03
C ASP A 132 6.85 -22.05 0.96
N SER A 133 5.89 -22.28 1.86
CA SER A 133 5.25 -23.57 2.03
C SER A 133 3.91 -23.45 2.77
N ILE A 134 2.98 -24.36 2.48
CA ILE A 134 1.74 -24.56 3.22
C ILE A 134 1.73 -25.99 3.76
N GLU A 135 1.76 -26.15 5.08
CA GLU A 135 1.76 -27.45 5.75
C GLU A 135 0.40 -27.77 6.36
N THR A 136 0.02 -29.06 6.34
CA THR A 136 -1.15 -29.55 7.08
C THR A 136 -0.98 -31.06 7.39
N ASP A 137 -1.99 -31.68 8.00
CA ASP A 137 -1.95 -33.07 8.43
C ASP A 137 -1.81 -34.04 7.25
N LYS A 138 -1.07 -35.14 7.42
CA LYS A 138 -1.01 -36.19 6.40
C LYS A 138 -2.40 -36.73 6.09
N GLY A 139 -2.75 -36.77 4.81
CA GLY A 139 -4.05 -37.21 4.32
C GLY A 139 -5.07 -36.07 4.20
N ALA A 140 -4.73 -34.86 4.62
CA ALA A 140 -5.46 -33.64 4.29
C ALA A 140 -5.43 -33.36 2.78
N SER A 141 -6.38 -32.56 2.33
CA SER A 141 -6.40 -31.98 0.99
C SER A 141 -6.50 -30.46 1.06
N ILE A 142 -5.80 -29.80 0.14
CA ILE A 142 -5.92 -28.38 -0.17
C ILE A 142 -6.48 -28.23 -1.58
N LYS A 143 -7.41 -27.28 -1.79
CA LYS A 143 -7.96 -26.95 -3.11
C LYS A 143 -8.22 -25.45 -3.24
N PRO A 144 -7.98 -24.85 -4.41
CA PRO A 144 -8.25 -23.44 -4.64
C PRO A 144 -9.75 -23.17 -4.46
N THR A 145 -10.10 -22.03 -3.87
CA THR A 145 -11.49 -21.55 -3.94
C THR A 145 -11.83 -21.10 -5.35
N LYS A 146 -13.12 -20.93 -5.63
CA LYS A 146 -13.58 -20.44 -6.95
C LYS A 146 -13.21 -18.96 -7.11
N THR A 147 -12.66 -18.61 -8.27
CA THR A 147 -12.51 -17.21 -8.70
C THR A 147 -13.86 -16.49 -8.68
N LYS A 148 -13.86 -15.23 -8.26
CA LYS A 148 -15.05 -14.39 -8.28
C LYS A 148 -15.37 -13.96 -9.71
N GLU A 149 -16.65 -13.77 -10.00
CA GLU A 149 -17.10 -13.36 -11.33
C GLU A 149 -16.78 -11.89 -11.61
N ARG A 150 -16.69 -11.07 -10.55
CA ARG A 150 -16.39 -9.64 -10.61
C ARG A 150 -14.95 -9.39 -10.26
N LYS A 151 -14.31 -8.48 -10.98
CA LYS A 151 -12.90 -8.12 -10.82
C LYS A 151 -12.75 -6.60 -10.79
N LEU A 152 -12.08 -6.10 -9.76
CA LEU A 152 -11.77 -4.70 -9.54
C LEU A 152 -10.25 -4.49 -9.50
N GLU A 153 -9.76 -3.39 -10.04
CA GLU A 153 -8.41 -2.90 -9.76
C GLU A 153 -8.47 -1.51 -9.13
N PHE A 154 -7.77 -1.31 -8.02
CA PHE A 154 -7.61 -0.01 -7.39
C PHE A 154 -6.17 0.45 -7.55
N ILE A 155 -6.00 1.52 -8.32
CA ILE A 155 -4.73 2.20 -8.54
C ILE A 155 -4.73 3.45 -7.67
N GLY A 156 -3.74 3.63 -6.81
CA GLY A 156 -3.79 4.75 -5.86
C GLY A 156 -2.52 5.02 -5.08
N ASP A 157 -2.67 5.85 -4.07
CA ASP A 157 -1.60 6.25 -3.15
C ASP A 157 -1.82 5.68 -1.73
N SER A 158 -1.31 6.37 -0.72
CA SER A 158 -1.41 6.03 0.71
C SER A 158 -2.84 5.84 1.20
N ILE A 159 -3.82 6.51 0.57
CA ILE A 159 -5.25 6.37 0.91
C ILE A 159 -5.72 4.94 0.58
N THR A 160 -5.26 4.39 -0.55
CA THR A 160 -5.59 3.03 -0.99
C THR A 160 -4.76 1.98 -0.24
N CYS A 161 -3.55 2.33 0.19
CA CYS A 161 -2.72 1.47 1.07
C CYS A 161 -3.29 1.31 2.49
N GLY A 162 -4.10 2.27 2.96
CA GLY A 162 -4.56 2.32 4.35
C GLY A 162 -3.51 2.86 5.30
N TYR A 163 -2.68 3.81 4.83
CA TYR A 163 -1.60 4.42 5.60
C TYR A 163 -2.10 4.98 6.94
N GLY A 164 -1.57 4.43 8.04
CA GLY A 164 -1.85 4.91 9.39
C GLY A 164 -3.32 4.86 9.82
N ILE A 165 -4.16 4.11 9.13
CA ILE A 165 -5.62 4.06 9.33
C ILE A 165 -6.05 3.63 10.74
N ASP A 166 -5.18 2.91 11.46
CA ASP A 166 -5.46 2.39 12.80
C ASP A 166 -5.16 3.34 13.94
N LEU A 167 -4.47 4.44 13.67
CA LEU A 167 -4.10 5.41 14.69
C LEU A 167 -4.70 6.78 14.35
N PRO A 168 -5.33 7.46 15.33
CA PRO A 168 -5.73 8.85 15.14
C PRO A 168 -4.48 9.74 14.98
N LEU A 169 -4.65 10.92 14.39
CA LEU A 169 -3.58 11.91 14.23
C LEU A 169 -2.86 12.21 15.55
N LYS A 170 -3.61 12.27 16.66
CA LYS A 170 -3.09 12.46 18.00
C LYS A 170 -3.48 11.30 18.91
N ASP A 171 -2.49 10.80 19.63
CA ASP A 171 -2.70 9.86 20.72
C ASP A 171 -3.66 10.48 21.76
N PRO A 172 -4.80 9.83 22.07
CA PRO A 172 -5.79 10.35 23.00
C PRO A 172 -5.29 10.39 24.46
N GLU A 173 -4.31 9.57 24.83
CA GLU A 173 -3.71 9.53 26.17
C GLU A 173 -2.61 10.58 26.33
N THR A 174 -1.71 10.69 25.35
CA THR A 174 -0.52 11.57 25.46
C THR A 174 -0.68 12.93 24.78
N GLY A 175 -1.62 13.06 23.84
CA GLY A 175 -1.85 14.26 23.02
C GLY A 175 -0.77 14.53 21.97
N LYS A 176 0.23 13.64 21.84
CA LYS A 176 1.29 13.73 20.84
C LYS A 176 0.77 13.27 19.48
N ASN A 177 1.41 13.75 18.40
CA ASN A 177 1.12 13.22 17.07
C ASN A 177 1.59 11.76 17.01
N ASN A 178 0.73 10.88 16.50
CA ASN A 178 1.16 9.55 16.09
C ASN A 178 1.97 9.67 14.79
N THR A 179 2.94 8.79 14.63
CA THR A 179 3.75 8.64 13.41
C THR A 179 3.44 7.32 12.75
N PHE A 180 3.70 7.24 11.45
CA PHE A 180 3.48 6.01 10.73
C PHE A 180 4.38 4.89 11.22
N SER A 181 3.81 3.70 11.19
CA SER A 181 4.50 2.42 11.33
C SER A 181 3.69 1.37 10.58
N THR A 182 4.32 0.28 10.15
CA THR A 182 3.63 -0.79 9.42
C THR A 182 2.48 -1.41 10.22
N VAL A 183 2.54 -1.40 11.56
CA VAL A 183 1.44 -1.85 12.44
C VAL A 183 0.23 -0.90 12.43
N SER A 184 0.38 0.33 11.98
CA SER A 184 -0.74 1.29 11.85
C SER A 184 -1.40 1.28 10.48
N GLU A 185 -0.80 0.59 9.50
CA GLU A 185 -1.29 0.47 8.13
C GLU A 185 -2.17 -0.78 7.95
N ASP A 186 -3.40 -0.61 7.47
CA ASP A 186 -4.32 -1.74 7.25
C ASP A 186 -5.19 -1.55 6.00
N ALA A 187 -4.75 -2.14 4.88
CA ALA A 187 -5.51 -2.08 3.64
C ALA A 187 -6.90 -2.72 3.73
N SER A 188 -7.16 -3.64 4.68
CA SER A 188 -8.49 -4.26 4.85
C SER A 188 -9.55 -3.30 5.40
N LYS A 189 -9.13 -2.14 5.93
CA LYS A 189 -10.05 -1.10 6.43
C LYS A 189 -10.31 0.01 5.42
N THR A 190 -9.70 -0.07 4.23
CA THR A 190 -9.82 0.97 3.20
C THR A 190 -11.15 0.90 2.47
N TYR A 191 -11.53 2.01 1.84
CA TYR A 191 -12.70 2.09 0.97
C TYR A 191 -12.64 1.02 -0.13
N ALA A 192 -11.45 0.79 -0.69
CA ALA A 192 -11.22 -0.14 -1.78
C ALA A 192 -11.53 -1.60 -1.38
N TYR A 193 -11.07 -2.03 -0.19
CA TYR A 193 -11.29 -3.40 0.27
C TYR A 193 -12.77 -3.61 0.58
N GLN A 194 -13.38 -2.63 1.25
CA GLN A 194 -14.80 -2.69 1.59
C GLN A 194 -15.68 -2.75 0.33
N ILE A 195 -15.39 -1.96 -0.69
CA ILE A 195 -16.10 -2.01 -1.99
C ILE A 195 -15.96 -3.39 -2.64
N ALA A 196 -14.76 -3.96 -2.66
CA ALA A 196 -14.53 -5.29 -3.24
C ALA A 196 -15.37 -6.37 -2.55
N GLU A 197 -15.38 -6.38 -1.21
CA GLU A 197 -16.19 -7.31 -0.43
C GLU A 197 -17.70 -7.07 -0.60
N MET A 198 -18.16 -5.81 -0.64
CA MET A 198 -19.56 -5.47 -0.92
C MET A 198 -20.03 -5.97 -2.28
N PHE A 199 -19.14 -6.07 -3.27
CA PHE A 199 -19.45 -6.61 -4.59
C PHE A 199 -19.20 -8.11 -4.73
N ASP A 200 -18.67 -8.79 -3.71
CA ASP A 200 -18.15 -10.17 -3.82
C ASP A 200 -17.17 -10.31 -4.99
N ALA A 201 -16.23 -9.36 -5.11
CA ALA A 201 -15.29 -9.23 -6.21
C ALA A 201 -13.86 -9.60 -5.80
N ASP A 202 -13.11 -10.14 -6.75
CA ASP A 202 -11.65 -10.19 -6.62
C ASP A 202 -11.10 -8.79 -6.86
N ALA A 203 -10.07 -8.40 -6.10
CA ALA A 203 -9.48 -7.07 -6.22
C ALA A 203 -7.96 -7.12 -6.28
N ASN A 204 -7.39 -6.36 -7.21
CA ASN A 204 -5.97 -6.02 -7.23
C ASN A 204 -5.79 -4.60 -6.70
N PHE A 205 -4.85 -4.42 -5.77
CA PHE A 205 -4.43 -3.08 -5.36
C PHE A 205 -3.05 -2.85 -5.99
N PHE A 206 -2.90 -1.71 -6.65
CA PHE A 206 -1.65 -1.25 -7.21
C PHE A 206 -1.41 0.17 -6.72
N SER A 207 -0.97 0.27 -5.47
CA SER A 207 -0.87 1.53 -4.74
C SER A 207 0.41 1.63 -3.93
N MET A 208 0.87 2.86 -3.74
CA MET A 208 2.06 3.17 -2.95
C MET A 208 1.93 4.55 -2.32
N SER A 209 2.23 4.66 -1.03
CA SER A 209 2.22 5.92 -0.28
C SER A 209 3.13 6.96 -0.92
N GLY A 210 2.62 8.19 -1.01
CA GLY A 210 3.34 9.30 -1.64
C GLY A 210 3.44 9.25 -3.16
N CYS A 211 2.88 8.23 -3.83
CA CYS A 211 2.92 8.13 -5.30
C CYS A 211 1.95 9.09 -5.98
N GLY A 212 2.37 9.68 -7.10
CA GLY A 212 1.53 10.50 -7.97
C GLY A 212 1.65 10.11 -9.44
N ILE A 213 0.88 10.79 -10.28
CA ILE A 213 0.87 10.60 -11.75
C ILE A 213 2.03 11.35 -12.40
N TRP A 214 2.18 12.64 -12.11
CA TRP A 214 3.27 13.47 -12.61
C TRP A 214 4.45 13.46 -11.65
N CYS A 215 4.20 13.59 -10.35
CA CYS A 215 5.23 13.59 -9.34
C CYS A 215 4.74 12.98 -8.02
N ASN A 216 5.67 12.33 -7.33
CA ASN A 216 5.47 11.88 -5.96
C ASN A 216 5.44 13.07 -5.00
N TYR A 217 5.01 12.80 -3.77
CA TYR A 217 5.00 13.78 -2.69
C TYR A 217 6.37 14.48 -2.56
N GLY A 218 6.36 15.81 -2.54
CA GLY A 218 7.58 16.63 -2.53
C GLY A 218 8.17 16.92 -3.92
N GLY A 219 7.50 16.51 -5.00
CA GLY A 219 7.83 16.90 -6.38
C GLY A 219 8.85 16.00 -7.10
N ASN A 220 9.24 14.85 -6.53
CA ASN A 220 10.12 13.90 -7.22
C ASN A 220 9.38 13.23 -8.39
N ARG A 221 10.04 13.11 -9.54
CA ARG A 221 9.47 12.51 -10.75
C ARG A 221 10.08 11.17 -11.15
N ASP A 222 11.05 10.66 -10.41
CA ASP A 222 11.82 9.47 -10.81
C ASP A 222 11.00 8.19 -10.72
N HIS A 223 10.01 8.18 -9.83
CA HIS A 223 9.37 6.97 -9.31
C HIS A 223 7.84 7.05 -9.25
N THR A 224 7.23 7.60 -10.29
CA THR A 224 5.80 7.88 -10.42
C THR A 224 5.00 6.68 -10.95
N MET A 225 3.67 6.71 -10.80
CA MET A 225 2.79 5.56 -11.06
C MET A 225 2.93 5.01 -12.48
N GLU A 226 3.00 5.89 -13.48
CA GLU A 226 3.08 5.53 -14.90
C GLU A 226 4.35 4.74 -15.24
N LYS A 227 5.44 4.94 -14.49
CA LYS A 227 6.70 4.21 -14.72
C LYS A 227 6.65 2.77 -14.23
N TYR A 228 5.70 2.45 -13.35
CA TYR A 228 5.64 1.15 -12.67
C TYR A 228 4.37 0.38 -13.00
N TYR A 229 3.35 0.96 -13.61
CA TYR A 229 2.08 0.27 -13.84
C TYR A 229 2.20 -1.05 -14.63
N THR A 230 3.17 -1.17 -15.51
CA THR A 230 3.45 -2.43 -16.24
C THR A 230 4.26 -3.44 -15.42
N LYS A 231 4.65 -3.11 -14.19
CA LYS A 231 5.39 -3.96 -13.25
C LYS A 231 4.44 -4.68 -12.29
N SER A 232 4.97 -5.73 -11.67
CA SER A 232 4.24 -6.54 -10.69
C SER A 232 4.02 -5.81 -9.37
N SER A 233 4.84 -4.82 -9.03
CA SER A 233 4.66 -3.93 -7.88
C SER A 233 5.34 -2.58 -8.08
N LEU A 234 5.01 -1.62 -7.21
CA LEU A 234 5.79 -0.40 -7.04
C LEU A 234 6.72 -0.57 -5.84
N ASN A 235 8.02 -0.43 -6.08
CA ASN A 235 8.97 -0.25 -5.00
C ASN A 235 9.99 0.78 -5.46
N THR A 236 10.06 1.88 -4.71
CA THR A 236 10.81 3.07 -5.09
C THR A 236 11.79 3.48 -4.00
N TRP A 237 11.91 2.70 -2.91
CA TRP A 237 12.75 3.05 -1.77
C TRP A 237 13.62 1.90 -1.27
N ASN A 238 14.74 2.25 -0.63
CA ASN A 238 15.80 1.33 -0.24
C ASN A 238 15.50 0.49 1.02
N SER A 239 14.25 0.43 1.49
CA SER A 239 13.84 -0.37 2.66
C SER A 239 13.96 -1.87 2.40
N ILE A 240 13.77 -2.30 1.15
CA ILE A 240 13.73 -3.72 0.77
C ILE A 240 15.11 -4.18 0.25
N SER A 241 15.65 -5.23 0.86
CA SER A 241 16.93 -5.83 0.47
C SER A 241 16.71 -6.94 -0.55
N SER A 242 17.41 -6.90 -1.67
CA SER A 242 17.41 -7.96 -2.69
C SER A 242 18.43 -9.09 -2.38
N SER A 243 18.83 -9.24 -1.12
CA SER A 243 19.84 -10.23 -0.74
C SER A 243 19.27 -11.64 -0.85
N GLY A 244 19.56 -12.32 -1.96
CA GLY A 244 19.19 -13.72 -2.19
C GLY A 244 17.97 -13.94 -3.07
N TYR A 245 17.31 -12.89 -3.56
CA TYR A 245 16.24 -12.99 -4.55
C TYR A 245 16.09 -11.68 -5.35
N THR A 246 15.40 -11.74 -6.49
CA THR A 246 15.10 -10.57 -7.33
C THR A 246 13.85 -9.82 -6.83
N LEU A 247 13.93 -8.49 -6.68
CA LEU A 247 12.78 -7.67 -6.22
C LEU A 247 11.56 -7.86 -7.13
N ILE A 248 10.37 -7.94 -6.52
CA ILE A 248 9.11 -8.17 -7.26
C ILE A 248 8.86 -7.06 -8.29
N GLN A 249 9.23 -5.83 -7.95
CA GLN A 249 9.10 -4.65 -8.82
C GLN A 249 9.81 -4.80 -10.17
N SER A 250 10.85 -5.63 -10.25
CA SER A 250 11.63 -5.77 -11.49
C SER A 250 10.91 -6.64 -12.54
N PHE A 251 9.93 -7.43 -12.13
CA PHE A 251 9.15 -8.30 -13.00
C PHE A 251 8.01 -7.52 -13.64
N ASP A 252 7.84 -7.69 -14.96
CA ASP A 252 6.67 -7.17 -15.66
C ASP A 252 5.41 -7.94 -15.24
N TRP A 253 4.29 -7.23 -15.13
CA TRP A 253 2.99 -7.84 -14.88
C TRP A 253 2.37 -8.34 -16.19
N ASP A 254 1.95 -9.60 -16.19
CA ASP A 254 1.17 -10.16 -17.29
C ASP A 254 -0.32 -9.89 -17.06
N PHE A 255 -0.82 -8.85 -17.70
CA PHE A 255 -2.22 -8.42 -17.62
C PHE A 255 -3.22 -9.49 -18.12
N SER A 256 -2.78 -10.51 -18.86
CA SER A 256 -3.69 -11.61 -19.25
C SER A 256 -4.09 -12.50 -18.07
N GLN A 257 -3.33 -12.46 -16.96
CA GLN A 257 -3.66 -13.20 -15.73
C GLN A 257 -4.86 -12.59 -14.99
N TYR A 258 -5.08 -11.29 -15.14
CA TYR A 258 -6.15 -10.56 -14.48
C TYR A 258 -6.61 -9.37 -15.31
N GLN A 259 -7.80 -9.49 -15.92
CA GLN A 259 -8.50 -8.40 -16.60
C GLN A 259 -9.64 -7.91 -15.69
N PRO A 260 -9.52 -6.72 -15.08
CA PRO A 260 -10.58 -6.14 -14.26
C PRO A 260 -11.79 -5.74 -15.11
N ASP A 261 -12.98 -5.85 -14.54
CA ASP A 261 -14.18 -5.27 -15.14
C ASP A 261 -14.24 -3.75 -14.91
N CYS A 262 -13.70 -3.29 -13.77
CA CYS A 262 -13.63 -1.88 -13.41
C CYS A 262 -12.29 -1.55 -12.75
N ILE A 263 -11.70 -0.42 -13.14
CA ILE A 263 -10.47 0.14 -12.57
C ILE A 263 -10.81 1.46 -11.92
N VAL A 264 -10.42 1.65 -10.66
CA VAL A 264 -10.52 2.92 -9.96
C VAL A 264 -9.13 3.52 -9.85
N ILE A 265 -8.95 4.74 -10.36
CA ILE A 265 -7.72 5.54 -10.23
C ILE A 265 -7.98 6.63 -9.21
N ASN A 266 -7.39 6.50 -8.01
CA ASN A 266 -7.45 7.48 -6.94
C ASN A 266 -6.07 8.11 -6.74
N LEU A 267 -5.70 9.03 -7.65
CA LEU A 267 -4.39 9.68 -7.72
C LEU A 267 -4.52 11.17 -8.06
N GLY A 268 -3.61 11.97 -7.51
CA GLY A 268 -3.55 13.43 -7.64
C GLY A 268 -3.22 14.13 -6.32
N THR A 269 -3.46 13.48 -5.19
CA THR A 269 -3.16 14.01 -3.85
C THR A 269 -1.70 14.44 -3.72
N ASN A 270 -0.79 13.57 -4.14
CA ASN A 270 0.65 13.80 -4.01
C ASN A 270 1.19 14.77 -5.07
N ASP A 271 0.61 14.77 -6.26
CA ASP A 271 0.92 15.74 -7.33
C ASP A 271 0.66 17.18 -6.86
N TRP A 272 -0.40 17.38 -6.06
CA TRP A 272 -0.73 18.68 -5.51
C TRP A 272 0.34 19.26 -4.59
N SER A 273 1.20 18.43 -3.99
CA SER A 273 2.35 18.91 -3.21
C SER A 273 3.33 19.76 -4.04
N TYR A 274 3.36 19.56 -5.37
CA TYR A 274 4.08 20.39 -6.32
C TYR A 274 3.18 21.49 -6.90
N PHE A 275 2.04 21.11 -7.49
CA PHE A 275 1.19 22.03 -8.26
C PHE A 275 0.47 23.07 -7.41
N GLY A 276 0.29 22.85 -6.11
CA GLY A 276 -0.24 23.85 -5.19
C GLY A 276 0.59 25.13 -5.12
N SER A 277 1.86 25.07 -5.57
CA SER A 277 2.74 26.23 -5.74
C SER A 277 3.11 26.55 -7.19
N HIS A 278 2.62 25.77 -8.16
CA HIS A 278 2.92 25.88 -9.60
C HIS A 278 1.63 25.71 -10.43
N ILE A 279 0.58 26.43 -10.07
CA ILE A 279 -0.75 26.26 -10.65
C ILE A 279 -0.77 26.48 -12.17
N GLU A 280 0.13 27.34 -12.66
CA GLU A 280 0.33 27.64 -14.07
C GLU A 280 0.91 26.48 -14.89
N GLU A 281 1.38 25.41 -14.23
CA GLU A 281 1.96 24.22 -14.86
C GLU A 281 1.06 22.98 -14.76
N THR A 282 -0.19 23.14 -14.33
CA THR A 282 -1.13 22.01 -14.17
C THR A 282 -1.50 21.32 -15.49
N ASP A 283 -1.21 21.95 -16.63
CA ASP A 283 -1.27 21.31 -17.95
C ASP A 283 -0.38 20.07 -18.04
N LYS A 284 0.78 20.07 -17.37
CA LYS A 284 1.68 18.91 -17.30
C LYS A 284 1.07 17.72 -16.58
N PHE A 285 0.28 17.98 -15.53
CA PHE A 285 -0.46 16.94 -14.84
C PHE A 285 -1.52 16.34 -15.75
N GLU A 286 -2.29 17.19 -16.45
CA GLU A 286 -3.30 16.72 -17.43
C GLU A 286 -2.67 15.84 -18.52
N GLU A 287 -1.54 16.28 -19.11
CA GLU A 287 -0.80 15.51 -20.12
C GLU A 287 -0.38 14.13 -19.60
N SER A 288 0.22 14.05 -18.41
CA SER A 288 0.62 12.75 -17.84
C SER A 288 -0.56 11.89 -17.40
N TYR A 289 -1.68 12.49 -17.02
CA TYR A 289 -2.90 11.74 -16.72
C TYR A 289 -3.48 11.13 -18.01
N ILE A 290 -3.48 11.86 -19.12
CA ILE A 290 -3.89 11.33 -20.44
C ILE A 290 -2.98 10.18 -20.86
N ASP A 291 -1.67 10.32 -20.75
CA ASP A 291 -0.71 9.25 -21.05
C ASP A 291 -0.95 8.01 -20.17
N PHE A 292 -1.26 8.23 -18.89
CA PHE A 292 -1.59 7.15 -17.97
C PHE A 292 -2.91 6.45 -18.33
N LEU A 293 -3.96 7.19 -18.72
CA LEU A 293 -5.22 6.62 -19.20
C LEU A 293 -5.00 5.76 -20.46
N ASN A 294 -4.18 6.22 -21.40
CA ASN A 294 -3.79 5.44 -22.57
C ASN A 294 -3.10 4.13 -22.16
N MET A 295 -2.16 4.19 -21.22
CA MET A 295 -1.46 3.00 -20.72
C MET A 295 -2.41 2.02 -20.02
N VAL A 296 -3.31 2.51 -19.17
CA VAL A 296 -4.31 1.69 -18.48
C VAL A 296 -5.24 1.02 -19.49
N ARG A 297 -5.76 1.77 -20.47
CA ARG A 297 -6.63 1.21 -21.52
C ARG A 297 -5.92 0.18 -22.39
N GLU A 298 -4.66 0.41 -22.77
CA GLU A 298 -3.89 -0.53 -23.60
C GLU A 298 -3.76 -1.90 -22.92
N ASN A 299 -3.57 -1.91 -21.60
CA ASN A 299 -3.39 -3.14 -20.83
C ASN A 299 -4.72 -3.77 -20.37
N ASN A 300 -5.82 -3.00 -20.38
CA ASN A 300 -7.14 -3.42 -19.91
C ASN A 300 -8.23 -2.93 -20.89
N PRO A 301 -8.32 -3.53 -22.09
CA PRO A 301 -9.12 -3.00 -23.18
C PRO A 301 -10.61 -2.87 -22.87
N ASP A 302 -11.16 -3.76 -22.04
CA ASP A 302 -12.62 -3.84 -21.79
C ASP A 302 -13.06 -3.20 -20.45
N ALA A 303 -12.12 -2.77 -19.60
CA ALA A 303 -12.44 -2.30 -18.25
C ALA A 303 -13.14 -0.93 -18.27
N LYS A 304 -14.10 -0.70 -17.39
CA LYS A 304 -14.55 0.68 -17.10
C LYS A 304 -13.52 1.37 -16.22
N ILE A 305 -13.16 2.61 -16.51
CA ILE A 305 -12.15 3.35 -15.73
C ILE A 305 -12.86 4.48 -14.98
N ILE A 306 -12.67 4.55 -13.66
CA ILE A 306 -13.22 5.60 -12.81
C ILE A 306 -12.06 6.37 -12.20
N CYS A 307 -11.92 7.63 -12.57
CA CYS A 307 -10.94 8.56 -12.03
C CYS A 307 -11.56 9.35 -10.88
N THR A 308 -10.96 9.28 -9.70
CA THR A 308 -11.53 9.86 -8.49
C THR A 308 -10.48 10.58 -7.67
N LEU A 309 -10.91 11.62 -6.94
CA LEU A 309 -10.06 12.40 -6.05
C LEU A 309 -10.95 13.13 -5.03
N GLY A 310 -10.47 13.34 -3.80
CA GLY A 310 -11.13 14.30 -2.91
C GLY A 310 -11.00 14.07 -1.40
N MET A 311 -10.76 12.85 -0.94
CA MET A 311 -10.70 12.53 0.49
C MET A 311 -9.71 13.41 1.27
N MET A 312 -8.56 13.73 0.66
CA MET A 312 -7.52 14.60 1.22
C MET A 312 -7.37 15.92 0.44
N GLY A 313 -8.45 16.38 -0.20
CA GLY A 313 -8.45 17.54 -1.09
C GLY A 313 -8.71 17.14 -2.55
N ALA A 314 -9.31 18.07 -3.30
CA ALA A 314 -9.77 17.86 -4.69
C ALA A 314 -9.22 18.93 -5.65
N ASP A 315 -8.15 19.64 -5.30
CA ASP A 315 -7.68 20.80 -6.06
C ASP A 315 -7.33 20.49 -7.54
N LEU A 316 -6.86 19.27 -7.82
CA LEU A 316 -6.59 18.79 -9.19
C LEU A 316 -7.77 18.07 -9.85
N TYR A 317 -8.93 17.95 -9.20
CA TYR A 317 -10.07 17.21 -9.75
C TYR A 317 -10.56 17.80 -11.08
N GLY A 318 -10.62 19.13 -11.20
CA GLY A 318 -10.96 19.78 -12.47
C GLY A 318 -9.96 19.49 -13.59
N ASN A 319 -8.67 19.31 -13.26
CA ASN A 319 -7.66 18.87 -14.23
C ASN A 319 -7.87 17.41 -14.65
N ILE A 320 -8.30 16.54 -13.72
CA ILE A 320 -8.69 15.15 -14.04
C ILE A 320 -9.88 15.14 -15.00
N GLU A 321 -10.90 15.97 -14.76
CA GLU A 321 -12.04 16.12 -15.68
C GLU A 321 -11.60 16.57 -17.08
N ASN A 322 -10.74 17.59 -17.16
CA ASN A 322 -10.19 18.04 -18.45
C ASN A 322 -9.42 16.93 -19.18
N ALA A 323 -8.58 16.18 -18.46
CA ALA A 323 -7.80 15.08 -19.01
C ALA A 323 -8.69 13.96 -19.54
N VAL A 324 -9.72 13.57 -18.79
CA VAL A 324 -10.71 12.57 -19.22
C VAL A 324 -11.48 13.05 -20.43
N ASP A 325 -12.03 14.27 -20.42
CA ASP A 325 -12.77 14.83 -21.55
C ASP A 325 -11.93 14.90 -22.83
N PHE A 326 -10.66 15.30 -22.70
CA PHE A 326 -9.72 15.29 -23.81
C PHE A 326 -9.47 13.87 -24.33
N TYR A 327 -9.16 12.92 -23.43
CA TYR A 327 -8.95 11.52 -23.77
C TYR A 327 -10.15 10.94 -24.54
N LYS A 328 -11.38 11.17 -24.06
CA LYS A 328 -12.60 10.73 -24.72
C LYS A 328 -12.75 11.33 -26.11
N THR A 329 -12.51 12.63 -26.23
CA THR A 329 -12.63 13.37 -27.50
C THR A 329 -11.66 12.83 -28.55
N GLU A 330 -10.42 12.53 -28.17
CA GLU A 330 -9.38 12.08 -29.09
C GLU A 330 -9.50 10.58 -29.46
N THR A 331 -9.93 9.74 -28.52
CA THR A 331 -9.97 8.27 -28.71
C THR A 331 -11.35 7.74 -29.09
N GLY A 332 -12.42 8.44 -28.71
CA GLY A 332 -13.80 7.97 -28.79
C GLY A 332 -14.18 6.91 -27.74
N ASP A 333 -13.31 6.64 -26.76
CA ASP A 333 -13.61 5.74 -25.64
C ASP A 333 -14.49 6.45 -24.61
N GLU A 334 -15.73 6.00 -24.46
CA GLU A 334 -16.70 6.58 -23.53
C GLU A 334 -16.71 5.91 -22.14
N GLU A 335 -15.98 4.79 -21.96
CA GLU A 335 -15.99 3.97 -20.74
C GLU A 335 -14.96 4.46 -19.70
N VAL A 336 -14.77 5.78 -19.63
CA VAL A 336 -13.97 6.48 -18.61
C VAL A 336 -14.88 7.48 -17.89
N TYR A 337 -14.82 7.54 -16.56
CA TYR A 337 -15.76 8.29 -15.73
C TYR A 337 -14.98 9.06 -14.67
N THR A 338 -15.53 10.17 -14.19
CA THR A 338 -14.97 10.96 -13.08
C THR A 338 -15.91 10.99 -11.89
N LEU A 339 -15.36 10.98 -10.68
CA LEU A 339 -16.10 11.16 -9.43
C LEU A 339 -15.27 11.96 -8.42
N GLU A 340 -15.76 13.14 -8.03
CA GLU A 340 -15.22 13.87 -6.88
C GLU A 340 -15.70 13.24 -5.57
N LEU A 341 -14.79 12.98 -4.65
CA LEU A 341 -15.12 12.46 -3.31
C LEU A 341 -15.20 13.60 -2.31
N ASN A 342 -16.12 13.51 -1.37
CA ASN A 342 -16.15 14.45 -0.26
C ASN A 342 -14.90 14.29 0.62
N PRO A 343 -14.34 15.42 1.11
CA PRO A 343 -13.19 15.40 2.00
C PRO A 343 -13.52 14.76 3.35
N ILE A 344 -12.49 14.41 4.12
CA ILE A 344 -12.63 13.95 5.51
C ILE A 344 -13.45 14.97 6.33
N ASP A 345 -14.56 14.51 6.94
CA ASP A 345 -15.26 15.28 7.96
C ASP A 345 -14.50 15.15 9.28
N ARG A 346 -13.73 16.19 9.61
CA ARG A 346 -12.91 16.23 10.82
C ARG A 346 -13.72 15.98 12.10
N ASP A 347 -14.95 16.47 12.19
CA ASP A 347 -15.72 16.46 13.43
C ASP A 347 -16.37 15.09 13.67
N SER A 348 -16.84 14.42 12.63
CA SER A 348 -17.47 13.10 12.75
C SER A 348 -16.54 11.91 12.46
N GLU A 349 -15.51 12.08 11.64
CA GLU A 349 -14.66 10.98 11.15
C GLU A 349 -13.23 11.06 11.69
N GLY A 350 -12.74 12.28 11.92
CA GLY A 350 -11.39 12.52 12.43
C GLY A 350 -10.28 12.26 11.40
N TYR A 351 -9.07 12.65 11.77
CA TYR A 351 -7.86 12.40 10.98
C TYR A 351 -7.06 11.25 11.59
N GLY A 352 -6.51 10.42 10.72
CA GLY A 352 -5.47 9.45 11.03
C GLY A 352 -4.08 10.08 11.02
N VAL A 353 -3.07 9.24 11.10
CA VAL A 353 -1.65 9.64 11.02
C VAL A 353 -1.41 10.52 9.79
N ASP A 354 -0.65 11.60 9.97
CA ASP A 354 -0.29 12.56 8.92
C ASP A 354 -1.50 13.07 8.10
N TYR A 355 -2.64 13.25 8.76
CA TYR A 355 -3.90 13.75 8.19
C TYR A 355 -4.60 12.80 7.21
N HIS A 356 -4.22 11.52 7.18
CA HIS A 356 -4.86 10.51 6.34
C HIS A 356 -6.28 10.16 6.80
N PRO A 357 -7.13 9.60 5.92
CA PRO A 357 -8.47 9.17 6.29
C PRO A 357 -8.44 7.96 7.23
N MET A 358 -9.23 8.04 8.30
CA MET A 358 -9.47 6.89 9.19
C MET A 358 -10.47 5.91 8.56
N ALA A 359 -10.71 4.78 9.25
CA ALA A 359 -11.72 3.80 8.84
C ALA A 359 -13.13 4.40 8.66
N ALA A 360 -13.48 5.46 9.40
CA ALA A 360 -14.77 6.13 9.28
C ALA A 360 -14.97 6.79 7.90
N THR A 361 -14.03 7.62 7.45
CA THR A 361 -14.09 8.23 6.11
C THR A 361 -14.07 7.16 5.01
N ASN A 362 -13.20 6.15 5.13
CA ASN A 362 -13.14 5.04 4.18
C ASN A 362 -14.48 4.29 4.06
N THR A 363 -15.15 4.06 5.20
CA THR A 363 -16.48 3.44 5.27
C THR A 363 -17.55 4.29 4.61
N ARG A 364 -17.58 5.60 4.89
CA ARG A 364 -18.51 6.52 4.24
C ARG A 364 -18.31 6.54 2.72
N VAL A 365 -17.07 6.68 2.26
CA VAL A 365 -16.74 6.69 0.82
C VAL A 365 -17.20 5.38 0.15
N ALA A 366 -16.93 4.23 0.76
CA ALA A 366 -17.37 2.94 0.24
C ALA A 366 -18.89 2.80 0.17
N ALA A 367 -19.59 3.17 1.24
CA ALA A 367 -21.02 2.92 1.38
C ALA A 367 -21.91 3.98 0.70
N GLU A 368 -21.46 5.23 0.62
CA GLU A 368 -22.31 6.38 0.28
C GLU A 368 -21.87 7.11 -1.01
N GLU A 369 -20.65 6.85 -1.51
CA GLU A 369 -20.12 7.55 -2.69
C GLU A 369 -19.64 6.60 -3.78
N LEU A 370 -18.44 6.06 -3.66
CA LEU A 370 -17.78 5.33 -4.73
C LEU A 370 -18.40 3.94 -4.96
N GLY A 371 -18.81 3.22 -3.91
CA GLY A 371 -19.52 1.95 -4.06
C GLY A 371 -20.84 2.09 -4.82
N PRO A 372 -21.74 3.02 -4.44
CA PRO A 372 -22.95 3.34 -5.21
C PRO A 372 -22.66 3.79 -6.65
N PHE A 373 -21.61 4.58 -6.87
CA PHE A 373 -21.23 5.02 -8.21
C PHE A 373 -20.76 3.86 -9.09
N ILE A 374 -19.91 2.97 -8.58
CA ILE A 374 -19.51 1.74 -9.28
C ILE A 374 -20.74 0.87 -9.58
N ALA A 375 -21.68 0.76 -8.63
CA ALA A 375 -22.90 -0.01 -8.83
C ALA A 375 -23.74 0.53 -10.00
N GLU A 376 -23.84 1.85 -10.14
CA GLU A 376 -24.49 2.50 -11.28
C GLU A 376 -23.74 2.26 -12.59
N VAL A 377 -22.43 2.54 -12.61
CA VAL A 377 -21.57 2.41 -13.80
C VAL A 377 -21.53 0.98 -14.32
N MET A 378 -21.49 -0.02 -13.42
CA MET A 378 -21.39 -1.43 -13.78
C MET A 378 -22.74 -2.16 -13.90
N ASP A 379 -23.85 -1.51 -13.55
CA ASP A 379 -25.15 -2.16 -13.33
C ASP A 379 -25.05 -3.37 -12.38
N TRP A 380 -24.29 -3.18 -11.29
CA TRP A 380 -24.05 -4.21 -10.30
C TRP A 380 -24.85 -3.94 -9.03
N LYS A 381 -25.45 -5.00 -8.48
CA LYS A 381 -25.99 -4.92 -7.12
C LYS A 381 -24.87 -4.75 -6.10
N LEU A 382 -24.94 -3.67 -5.34
CA LEU A 382 -24.13 -3.41 -4.15
C LEU A 382 -24.65 -4.23 -2.96
N GLY A 383 -23.77 -5.01 -2.34
CA GLY A 383 -24.06 -5.79 -1.13
C GLY A 383 -24.01 -4.95 0.16
N PRO A 384 -24.25 -5.58 1.31
CA PRO A 384 -24.02 -4.93 2.60
C PRO A 384 -22.51 -4.74 2.85
N MET A 385 -22.17 -3.85 3.77
CA MET A 385 -20.81 -3.72 4.29
C MET A 385 -20.28 -5.08 4.79
N PRO A 386 -18.97 -5.35 4.65
CA PRO A 386 -18.37 -6.59 5.13
C PRO A 386 -18.55 -6.74 6.64
N ASP A 387 -18.95 -7.94 7.06
CA ASP A 387 -18.98 -8.38 8.45
C ASP A 387 -17.94 -9.49 8.63
N ASP A 388 -16.71 -9.21 8.22
CA ASP A 388 -15.57 -10.14 8.26
C ASP A 388 -14.67 -9.88 9.48
N GLY A 389 -15.08 -9.03 10.42
CA GLY A 389 -14.34 -8.69 11.63
C GLY A 389 -13.26 -7.60 11.45
N THR A 390 -13.04 -7.09 10.24
CA THR A 390 -12.00 -6.07 9.96
C THR A 390 -12.30 -4.72 10.62
N LEU A 391 -13.56 -4.28 10.56
CA LEU A 391 -14.01 -2.98 11.08
C LEU A 391 -14.28 -2.97 12.58
N THR A 392 -14.50 -4.14 13.19
CA THR A 392 -14.67 -4.27 14.63
C THR A 392 -13.29 -4.31 15.26
N HIS A 393 -12.76 -3.15 15.64
CA HIS A 393 -11.40 -2.97 16.18
C HIS A 393 -10.91 -4.08 17.12
N THR A 394 -10.20 -5.06 16.56
CA THR A 394 -9.38 -6.04 17.27
C THR A 394 -7.95 -5.55 17.30
N PRO A 395 -7.31 -5.39 18.47
CA PRO A 395 -5.87 -5.19 18.53
C PRO A 395 -5.16 -6.30 17.76
N ASP A 396 -4.01 -6.00 17.18
CA ASP A 396 -3.18 -7.04 16.57
C ASP A 396 -2.82 -8.10 17.63
N ASP A 397 -3.02 -9.35 17.25
CA ASP A 397 -2.89 -10.54 18.09
C ASP A 397 -1.91 -11.56 17.49
N LEU A 398 -1.23 -11.19 16.40
CA LEU A 398 -0.11 -11.90 15.79
C LEU A 398 1.17 -11.08 15.88
N VAL A 399 2.21 -11.67 16.47
CA VAL A 399 3.59 -11.20 16.34
C VAL A 399 4.48 -12.43 16.15
N VAL A 400 5.09 -12.56 14.98
CA VAL A 400 6.04 -13.63 14.66
C VAL A 400 7.45 -13.06 14.58
N GLY A 401 8.33 -13.51 15.48
CA GLY A 401 9.68 -12.98 15.65
C GLY A 401 9.75 -11.82 16.64
N GLU A 402 10.96 -11.50 17.12
CA GLU A 402 11.18 -10.32 17.97
C GLU A 402 11.24 -9.06 17.10
N TYR A 403 10.39 -8.07 17.42
CA TYR A 403 10.44 -6.75 16.79
C TYR A 403 11.59 -5.95 17.40
N HIS A 404 12.55 -5.55 16.56
CA HIS A 404 13.50 -4.51 16.89
C HIS A 404 13.18 -3.30 16.02
N GLU A 405 12.52 -2.32 16.62
CA GLU A 405 12.34 -0.97 16.07
C GLU A 405 13.73 -0.50 15.60
N GLN A 406 13.92 -0.28 14.30
CA GLN A 406 15.17 0.28 13.81
C GLN A 406 15.29 1.68 14.43
N PRO A 407 16.43 2.03 15.07
CA PRO A 407 16.62 3.39 15.53
C PRO A 407 16.53 4.34 14.33
N GLU A 408 15.84 5.47 14.50
CA GLU A 408 15.83 6.55 13.51
C GLU A 408 17.29 6.93 13.20
N ASP A 409 17.76 6.60 12.00
CA ASP A 409 19.09 7.01 11.54
C ASP A 409 19.07 8.53 11.31
N ASP A 410 19.49 9.28 12.32
CA ASP A 410 19.94 10.67 12.22
C ASP A 410 21.21 10.74 11.35
N ASN A 411 21.11 10.43 10.05
CA ASN A 411 22.19 10.67 9.09
C ASN A 411 22.08 12.09 8.53
N ASN A 412 22.43 13.05 9.38
CA ASN A 412 22.78 14.40 8.96
C ASN A 412 24.15 14.79 9.52
N SER A 413 25.23 14.26 8.93
CA SER A 413 26.52 14.96 8.78
C SER A 413 27.60 14.03 8.24
N ALA A 414 27.96 14.19 6.97
CA ALA A 414 29.32 13.95 6.49
C ALA A 414 29.57 14.84 5.26
N GLU A 415 29.78 16.13 5.51
CA GLU A 415 30.60 16.94 4.61
C GLU A 415 32.03 16.40 4.68
N GLU A 416 32.46 15.63 3.67
CA GLU A 416 33.88 15.41 3.45
C GLU A 416 34.42 16.48 2.49
N SER A 417 35.12 17.42 3.12
CA SER A 417 36.05 18.37 2.53
C SER A 417 37.14 17.65 1.72
N ILE A 418 37.20 17.92 0.41
CA ILE A 418 38.37 17.60 -0.40
C ILE A 418 39.30 18.83 -0.39
N GLU A 419 40.37 18.74 0.40
CA GLU A 419 41.51 19.66 0.34
C GLU A 419 42.46 19.25 -0.80
N GLU A 420 42.86 20.25 -1.57
CA GLU A 420 43.94 20.19 -2.56
C GLU A 420 45.29 19.87 -1.90
N SER A 421 46.09 18.99 -2.53
CA SER A 421 47.55 19.08 -2.43
C SER A 421 48.22 18.71 -3.75
N SER A 422 48.99 19.68 -4.26
CA SER A 422 49.86 19.64 -5.43
C SER A 422 51.13 18.81 -5.22
N SER A 423 51.61 18.10 -6.26
CA SER A 423 52.86 18.45 -6.99
C SER A 423 53.44 17.28 -7.82
N ASP A 424 53.77 17.60 -9.09
CA ASP A 424 54.86 17.11 -9.97
C ASP A 424 55.02 15.60 -10.26
N SER A 425 55.42 15.13 -11.45
CA SER A 425 55.77 15.71 -12.76
C SER A 425 55.98 14.55 -13.74
N SER A 426 55.71 14.73 -15.03
CA SER A 426 56.67 14.52 -16.13
C SER A 426 55.98 14.50 -17.51
N GLN A 427 56.69 15.14 -18.44
CA GLN A 427 56.29 15.51 -19.79
C GLN A 427 56.25 14.32 -20.75
N THR A 428 55.48 14.44 -21.83
CA THR A 428 56.03 14.47 -23.21
C THR A 428 54.96 14.92 -24.22
N SER A 429 55.49 15.39 -25.35
CA SER A 429 54.99 16.42 -26.25
C SER A 429 54.25 15.93 -27.50
N SER A 430 53.74 16.93 -28.25
CA SER A 430 53.38 16.97 -29.68
C SER A 430 51.91 16.68 -30.00
N GLY A 431 51.18 17.49 -30.77
CA GLY A 431 51.45 18.74 -31.48
C GLY A 431 50.33 18.98 -32.50
N SER A 432 50.02 20.26 -32.79
CA SER A 432 49.31 20.81 -33.99
C SER A 432 47.87 20.31 -34.28
N GLU A 433 46.89 21.04 -34.79
CA GLU A 433 46.65 22.37 -35.37
C GLU A 433 45.11 22.43 -35.53
N SER A 434 44.39 23.40 -34.97
CA SER A 434 43.88 24.65 -35.59
C SER A 434 42.82 24.56 -36.71
N ALA A 435 41.87 25.51 -36.62
CA ALA A 435 40.87 26.01 -37.58
C ALA A 435 39.47 25.34 -37.52
N SER A 436 38.37 25.98 -37.07
CA SER A 436 37.74 27.31 -37.30
C SER A 436 37.02 27.47 -38.64
N SER A 437 35.69 27.65 -38.58
CA SER A 437 34.80 28.56 -39.37
C SER A 437 33.37 27.98 -39.32
N GLU A 438 32.37 28.69 -38.76
CA GLU A 438 31.50 29.69 -39.42
C GLU A 438 30.76 29.12 -40.65
N SER A 439 29.50 29.40 -40.96
CA SER A 439 28.40 30.16 -40.37
C SER A 439 27.18 29.99 -41.32
N SER A 440 26.04 30.58 -40.95
CA SER A 440 24.92 31.03 -41.80
C SER A 440 23.84 30.02 -42.19
N ASN A 441 22.57 30.39 -42.43
CA ASN A 441 21.64 31.44 -41.98
C ASN A 441 20.30 31.13 -42.70
N SER A 442 19.23 31.86 -42.34
CA SER A 442 17.89 31.98 -42.96
C SER A 442 16.84 30.99 -42.44
N SER A 443 15.78 31.40 -41.71
CA SER A 443 14.75 32.44 -41.89
C SER A 443 13.66 32.04 -42.90
N ASN A 444 12.43 31.83 -42.41
CA ASN A 444 11.23 32.32 -43.06
C ASN A 444 10.09 32.56 -42.06
N LYS A 445 9.36 33.64 -42.29
CA LYS A 445 8.36 34.29 -41.44
C LYS A 445 7.19 34.65 -42.35
N ALA A 446 5.95 34.33 -41.95
CA ALA A 446 4.67 34.94 -42.36
C ALA A 446 3.57 34.18 -41.60
N GLY A 447 2.53 34.76 -40.97
CA GLY A 447 1.99 36.12 -40.97
C GLY A 447 0.46 36.06 -41.21
N SER A 448 -0.29 36.85 -40.41
CA SER A 448 -1.69 37.32 -40.62
C SER A 448 -2.82 36.47 -40.00
N THR A 449 -3.90 36.95 -39.36
CA THR A 449 -4.35 38.21 -38.68
C THR A 449 -5.86 38.04 -38.33
N ILE A 450 -6.29 38.35 -37.08
CA ILE A 450 -7.36 39.33 -36.65
C ILE A 450 -8.82 39.12 -37.19
N ASN A 451 -9.96 39.05 -36.45
CA ASN A 451 -10.58 39.98 -35.45
C ASN A 451 -12.01 39.49 -34.95
N PRO A 452 -12.88 40.27 -34.23
CA PRO A 452 -13.37 39.92 -32.87
C PRO A 452 -14.92 40.06 -32.63
N ASN A 453 -15.39 39.86 -31.39
CA ASN A 453 -16.40 40.69 -30.65
C ASN A 453 -16.79 40.00 -29.32
N ASN A 454 -16.53 40.63 -28.14
CA ASN A 454 -17.44 41.46 -27.32
C ASN A 454 -18.64 40.70 -26.71
N SER A 455 -19.09 40.84 -25.45
CA SER A 455 -18.68 41.46 -24.18
C SER A 455 -19.95 41.42 -23.29
N ASN A 456 -19.80 41.16 -21.98
CA ASN A 456 -20.68 41.53 -20.83
C ASN A 456 -20.82 40.34 -19.87
N GLN A 457 -20.94 40.45 -18.55
CA GLN A 457 -20.65 41.47 -17.54
C GLN A 457 -20.83 40.71 -16.19
N ASN A 458 -19.84 40.77 -15.29
CA ASN A 458 -19.99 40.45 -13.85
C ASN A 458 -20.91 41.51 -13.17
N PRO A 459 -21.49 41.31 -11.95
CA PRO A 459 -20.80 40.88 -10.71
C PRO A 459 -21.68 39.99 -9.78
N THR A 460 -21.31 39.43 -8.61
CA THR A 460 -20.47 39.88 -7.48
C THR A 460 -20.30 38.71 -6.47
N THR A 461 -19.05 38.44 -6.07
CA THR A 461 -18.52 38.21 -4.69
C THR A 461 -19.27 37.37 -3.63
N GLY A 462 -18.60 36.32 -3.13
CA GLY A 462 -18.75 35.74 -1.79
C GLY A 462 -17.48 34.98 -1.40
N LEU A 463 -16.89 35.32 -0.25
CA LEU A 463 -15.51 35.03 0.18
C LEU A 463 -15.14 33.53 0.27
N ALA A 464 -14.05 33.15 -0.39
CA ALA A 464 -13.25 31.97 -0.06
C ALA A 464 -12.14 32.37 0.94
N GLY A 465 -12.07 31.68 2.07
CA GLY A 465 -10.99 31.79 3.04
C GLY A 465 -10.08 30.56 2.95
N GLY A 466 -9.15 30.55 2.01
CA GLY A 466 -8.05 29.59 2.00
C GLY A 466 -6.99 30.00 3.02
N MET A 467 -6.79 29.18 4.06
CA MET A 467 -5.63 29.30 4.95
C MET A 467 -4.47 28.51 4.35
N ALA A 468 -3.57 29.22 3.68
CA ALA A 468 -2.21 28.76 3.42
C ALA A 468 -1.47 28.65 4.77
N MET A 469 -1.15 27.44 5.20
CA MET A 469 -0.25 27.21 6.35
C MET A 469 1.19 27.37 5.89
N ILE A 470 1.75 28.55 6.15
CA ILE A 470 3.18 28.83 6.05
C ILE A 470 3.89 28.06 7.17
N ALA A 471 4.68 27.05 6.81
CA ALA A 471 5.62 26.41 7.73
C ALA A 471 6.77 27.39 8.05
N LEU A 472 6.74 27.97 9.25
CA LEU A 472 7.83 28.76 9.80
C LEU A 472 9.00 27.84 10.19
N MET A 473 10.09 27.88 9.42
CA MET A 473 11.38 27.31 9.81
C MET A 473 11.97 28.09 10.99
N GLY A 474 11.98 27.48 12.18
CA GLY A 474 12.72 27.96 13.34
C GLY A 474 14.14 27.40 13.37
N GLY A 475 15.08 28.11 12.74
CA GLY A 475 16.52 27.85 12.92
C GLY A 475 17.02 28.40 14.26
N ALA A 476 17.38 27.51 15.19
CA ALA A 476 18.04 27.89 16.44
C ALA A 476 19.55 28.02 16.23
N VAL A 477 20.04 29.26 16.16
CA VAL A 477 21.48 29.58 16.19
C VAL A 477 21.98 29.51 17.63
N ILE A 478 22.78 28.49 17.97
CA ILE A 478 23.52 28.44 19.24
C ILE A 478 24.90 29.06 19.04
N ILE A 479 25.07 30.28 19.55
CA ILE A 479 26.37 30.96 19.67
C ILE A 479 27.11 30.39 20.89
N SER A 480 28.10 29.53 20.65
CA SER A 480 29.06 29.09 21.67
C SER A 480 30.15 30.16 21.86
N LYS A 481 30.09 30.88 23.00
CA LYS A 481 31.19 31.72 23.51
C LYS A 481 32.27 30.83 24.15
N ARG A 482 33.45 30.74 23.53
CA ARG A 482 34.67 30.27 24.23
C ARG A 482 35.11 31.31 25.26
N LYS A 483 35.26 30.88 26.52
CA LYS A 483 35.95 31.65 27.57
C LYS A 483 37.44 31.28 27.55
N LYS A 484 38.24 32.34 27.33
CA LYS A 484 39.68 32.53 27.57
C LYS A 484 40.67 31.56 26.91
#